data_AF-A0A4P9UX89-F1
#
_entry.id   AF-A0A4P9UX89-F1
#
_cell.length_a   1.000
_cell.length_b   1.000
_cell.length_c   1.000
_cell.angle_alpha   90.00
_cell.angle_beta   90.00
_cell.angle_gamma   90.00
#
_symmetry.space_group_name_H-M   'P 1'
#
loop_
_entity.id
_entity.type
_entity.pdbx_description
1 polymer ?
#
loop_
_entity_poly.entity_id
_entity_poly.type
_entity_poly.pdbx_seq_one_letter_code
_entity_poly.pdbx_strand_id
1 'polypeptide(L)'
;MAVDISSDDAQAIRKLVPLSILPGPHFEALCAEVTIETAERDAVLFKRGDTEADLFYLLDGQVSLQAQGLEVEIIDAESESARFALAHQLPRKIDAVACNSIRFLRLPTETLNYLSSLSYEEESSYMVIVEPEDNSDDWMTTLLRSPIFQRLPPANLQKIIMSLEEVVFEKGEAVFHQGDPGDYYYLIKSGQCLLTRKPSENAKEIKLALLRTSDTFGEDSLLSDKPRNVTITAISKLSLLRLSRQHFITLIKEPALKYIDFEQMQQEQANGAILLDVRSTEDYNQNHLDDSISAPFFTLRMQLKTLNRARTVVVVCANGKTSEAAAFLLLRNKFKALILEGGMQKVSPELKKTAALFTIDDGFETTFRNSESSETISDREGTPTATHKTNPDDEALLEQIERLKAQNEALSDINQELTERCKQLEAAKEDAIKQYRILFKQTEKLKEVLDKLKKQ
;
A
#
# COMPACT_ATOMS: atom_id res chain seq x y z
N MET A 1 -27.02 -3.33 24.74
CA MET A 1 -27.96 -2.49 23.96
C MET A 1 -27.35 -2.27 22.59
N ALA A 2 -28.17 -2.12 21.54
CA ALA A 2 -27.66 -1.73 20.23
C ALA A 2 -26.83 -0.43 20.35
N VAL A 3 -25.79 -0.30 19.55
CA VAL A 3 -24.87 0.84 19.62
C VAL A 3 -25.52 2.03 18.91
N ASP A 4 -25.65 3.15 19.62
CA ASP A 4 -26.11 4.40 19.01
C ASP A 4 -24.99 4.96 18.11
N ILE A 5 -25.32 5.29 16.86
CA ILE A 5 -24.40 5.85 15.85
C ILE A 5 -23.70 7.13 16.32
N SER A 6 -24.34 7.89 17.22
CA SER A 6 -23.79 9.12 17.78
C SER A 6 -22.92 8.91 19.03
N SER A 7 -22.83 7.68 19.54
CA SER A 7 -22.07 7.36 20.75
C SER A 7 -20.56 7.24 20.50
N ASP A 8 -19.77 7.43 21.56
CA ASP A 8 -18.31 7.18 21.55
C ASP A 8 -17.97 5.75 21.13
N ASP A 9 -18.86 4.81 21.43
CA ASP A 9 -18.76 3.40 21.07
C ASP A 9 -18.86 3.19 19.55
N ALA A 10 -19.77 3.88 18.87
CA ALA A 10 -19.82 3.87 17.40
C ALA A 10 -18.54 4.47 16.81
N GLN A 11 -17.99 5.52 17.40
CA GLN A 11 -16.71 6.09 16.94
C GLN A 11 -15.54 5.12 17.14
N ALA A 12 -15.52 4.37 18.24
CA ALA A 12 -14.53 3.32 18.48
C ALA A 12 -14.64 2.18 17.46
N ILE A 13 -15.87 1.68 17.20
CA ILE A 13 -16.12 0.66 16.17
C ILE A 13 -15.74 1.18 14.78
N ARG A 14 -15.96 2.47 14.50
CA ARG A 14 -15.59 3.13 13.23
C ARG A 14 -14.08 3.19 12.98
N LYS A 15 -13.24 2.90 13.99
CA LYS A 15 -11.77 2.84 13.83
C LYS A 15 -11.25 1.43 13.54
N LEU A 16 -12.08 0.39 13.75
CA LEU A 16 -11.73 -1.02 13.58
C LEU A 16 -11.65 -1.42 12.10
N VAL A 17 -10.84 -2.43 11.77
CA VAL A 17 -10.63 -2.93 10.42
C VAL A 17 -11.29 -4.31 10.27
N PRO A 18 -12.18 -4.51 9.27
CA PRO A 18 -12.50 -3.63 8.14
C PRO A 18 -13.71 -2.68 8.37
N LEU A 19 -14.28 -2.61 9.57
CA LEU A 19 -15.54 -1.90 9.87
C LEU A 19 -15.50 -0.38 9.57
N SER A 20 -14.32 0.23 9.72
CA SER A 20 -13.98 1.61 9.36
C SER A 20 -14.30 1.98 7.91
N ILE A 21 -14.38 0.98 7.03
CA ILE A 21 -14.54 1.14 5.58
C ILE A 21 -15.99 0.88 5.15
N LEU A 22 -16.89 0.46 6.07
CA LEU A 22 -18.30 0.25 5.75
C LEU A 22 -18.97 1.58 5.33
N PRO A 23 -19.80 1.62 4.28
CA PRO A 23 -20.58 2.81 3.94
C PRO A 23 -21.51 3.20 5.10
N GLY A 24 -21.82 4.49 5.24
CA GLY A 24 -22.65 5.03 6.33
C GLY A 24 -23.89 4.18 6.65
N PRO A 25 -24.78 3.91 5.68
CA PRO A 25 -25.99 3.11 5.90
C PRO A 25 -25.73 1.67 6.39
N HIS A 26 -24.63 1.05 5.96
CA HIS A 26 -24.27 -0.31 6.37
C HIS A 26 -23.63 -0.32 7.77
N PHE A 27 -22.90 0.74 8.09
CA PHE A 27 -22.37 0.95 9.43
C PHE A 27 -23.49 1.25 10.44
N GLU A 28 -24.51 1.99 10.02
CA GLU A 28 -25.73 2.22 10.82
C GLU A 28 -26.48 0.91 11.07
N ALA A 29 -26.68 0.09 10.03
CA ALA A 29 -27.27 -1.24 10.17
C ALA A 29 -26.44 -2.16 11.09
N LEU A 30 -25.12 -2.14 10.95
CA LEU A 30 -24.22 -2.88 11.85
C LEU A 30 -24.41 -2.42 13.30
N CYS A 31 -24.36 -1.12 13.57
CA CYS A 31 -24.50 -0.56 14.92
C CYS A 31 -25.84 -0.96 15.57
N ALA A 32 -26.91 -1.11 14.78
CA ALA A 32 -28.21 -1.58 15.25
C ALA A 32 -28.21 -3.07 15.67
N GLU A 33 -27.35 -3.90 15.06
CA GLU A 33 -27.29 -5.34 15.31
C GLU A 33 -26.20 -5.77 16.30
N VAL A 34 -25.14 -4.98 16.44
CA VAL A 34 -24.02 -5.33 17.33
C VAL A 34 -24.24 -4.88 18.77
N THR A 35 -23.68 -5.64 19.70
CA THR A 35 -23.63 -5.30 21.12
C THR A 35 -22.19 -5.37 21.63
N ILE A 36 -21.83 -4.43 22.49
CA ILE A 36 -20.53 -4.45 23.17
C ILE A 36 -20.64 -5.32 24.41
N GLU A 37 -19.71 -6.26 24.53
CA GLU A 37 -19.59 -7.16 25.67
C GLU A 37 -18.50 -6.68 26.62
N THR A 38 -18.62 -7.06 27.88
CA THR A 38 -17.64 -6.74 28.93
C THR A 38 -17.16 -8.03 29.58
N ALA A 39 -15.86 -8.13 29.84
CA ALA A 39 -15.29 -9.26 30.54
C ALA A 39 -14.38 -8.80 31.68
N GLU A 40 -14.43 -9.50 32.81
CA GLU A 40 -13.55 -9.24 33.96
C GLU A 40 -12.15 -9.82 33.73
N ARG A 41 -11.22 -9.45 34.61
CA ARG A 41 -9.86 -9.96 34.60
C ARG A 41 -9.82 -11.49 34.62
N ASP A 42 -8.89 -12.06 33.88
CA ASP A 42 -8.65 -13.50 33.70
C ASP A 42 -9.77 -14.24 32.94
N ALA A 43 -10.77 -13.52 32.39
CA ALA A 43 -11.76 -14.11 31.50
C ALA A 43 -11.15 -14.50 30.15
N VAL A 44 -11.55 -15.68 29.64
CA VAL A 44 -11.07 -16.20 28.36
C VAL A 44 -12.08 -15.87 27.26
N LEU A 45 -11.66 -15.09 26.25
CA LEU A 45 -12.52 -14.69 25.14
C LEU A 45 -12.67 -15.84 24.13
N PHE A 46 -11.57 -16.52 23.82
CA PHE A 46 -11.54 -17.72 22.98
C PHE A 46 -10.31 -18.57 23.32
N LYS A 47 -10.37 -19.85 22.94
CA LYS A 47 -9.29 -20.81 23.20
C LYS A 47 -8.58 -21.25 21.93
N ARG A 48 -7.36 -21.73 22.09
CA ARG A 48 -6.63 -22.45 21.04
C ARG A 48 -7.43 -23.67 20.59
N GLY A 49 -7.57 -23.82 19.29
CA GLY A 49 -8.35 -24.87 18.65
C GLY A 49 -9.79 -24.46 18.34
N ASP A 50 -10.21 -23.27 18.77
CA ASP A 50 -11.54 -22.75 18.47
C ASP A 50 -11.75 -22.56 16.97
N THR A 51 -12.87 -23.06 16.48
CA THR A 51 -13.29 -23.06 15.08
C THR A 51 -14.49 -22.14 14.83
N GLU A 52 -15.05 -21.51 15.87
CA GLU A 52 -16.14 -20.57 15.72
C GLU A 52 -15.67 -19.33 14.97
N ALA A 53 -16.35 -19.01 13.87
CA ALA A 53 -16.00 -17.91 12.97
C ALA A 53 -16.41 -16.54 13.49
N ASP A 54 -16.35 -16.31 14.79
CA ASP A 54 -16.62 -14.99 15.37
C ASP A 54 -15.34 -14.15 15.40
N LEU A 55 -15.45 -12.89 15.03
CA LEU A 55 -14.37 -11.92 15.14
C LEU A 55 -14.47 -11.21 16.49
N PHE A 56 -13.35 -11.09 17.18
CA PHE A 56 -13.25 -10.41 18.46
C PHE A 56 -12.42 -9.15 18.30
N TYR A 57 -12.97 -8.00 18.67
CA TYR A 57 -12.29 -6.70 18.60
C TYR A 57 -12.22 -6.08 19.99
N LEU A 58 -11.04 -5.62 20.38
CA LEU A 58 -10.84 -4.94 21.65
C LEU A 58 -11.21 -3.46 21.52
N LEU A 59 -12.10 -2.98 22.40
CA LEU A 59 -12.52 -1.58 22.44
C LEU A 59 -11.93 -0.82 23.63
N ASP A 60 -11.72 -1.49 24.76
CA ASP A 60 -11.14 -0.92 25.97
C ASP A 60 -10.44 -2.00 26.81
N GLY A 61 -9.37 -1.62 27.50
CA GLY A 61 -8.55 -2.51 28.34
C GLY A 61 -7.46 -3.27 27.57
N GLN A 62 -7.00 -4.40 28.13
CA GLN A 62 -5.86 -5.18 27.62
C GLN A 62 -6.17 -6.67 27.55
N VAL A 63 -5.72 -7.32 26.47
CA VAL A 63 -5.85 -8.76 26.25
C VAL A 63 -4.48 -9.40 26.03
N SER A 64 -4.18 -10.44 26.81
CA SER A 64 -2.99 -11.28 26.64
C SER A 64 -3.33 -12.43 25.69
N LEU A 65 -2.59 -12.50 24.58
CA LEU A 65 -2.59 -13.61 23.64
C LEU A 65 -1.59 -14.65 24.11
N GLN A 66 -2.05 -15.87 24.39
CA GLN A 66 -1.24 -16.91 25.02
C GLN A 66 -1.14 -18.17 24.15
N ALA A 67 0.02 -18.81 24.15
CA ALA A 67 0.25 -20.10 23.51
C ALA A 67 0.77 -21.10 24.54
N GLN A 68 -0.02 -22.12 24.86
CA GLN A 68 0.37 -23.15 25.87
C GLN A 68 0.66 -22.55 27.25
N GLY A 69 -0.08 -21.50 27.64
CA GLY A 69 0.10 -20.80 28.91
C GLY A 69 1.29 -19.83 28.95
N LEU A 70 2.03 -19.70 27.85
CA LEU A 70 3.05 -18.66 27.69
C LEU A 70 2.44 -17.44 27.01
N GLU A 71 2.66 -16.27 27.58
CA GLU A 71 2.28 -14.99 26.99
C GLU A 71 3.09 -14.72 25.72
N VAL A 72 2.38 -14.54 24.61
CA VAL A 72 2.97 -14.26 23.29
C VAL A 72 2.97 -12.76 23.02
N GLU A 73 1.86 -12.09 23.32
CA GLU A 73 1.65 -10.67 23.03
C GLU A 73 0.54 -10.11 23.92
N ILE A 74 0.70 -8.90 24.44
CA ILE A 74 -0.38 -8.14 25.08
C ILE A 74 -0.86 -7.08 24.09
N ILE A 75 -2.16 -7.09 23.80
CA ILE A 75 -2.80 -6.09 22.95
C ILE A 75 -3.53 -5.10 23.85
N ASP A 76 -3.11 -3.83 23.74
CA ASP A 76 -3.76 -2.69 24.38
C ASP A 76 -4.78 -2.06 23.43
N ALA A 77 -5.96 -1.70 23.91
CA ALA A 77 -7.02 -1.09 23.12
C ALA A 77 -6.60 0.17 22.34
N GLU A 78 -5.62 0.92 22.84
CA GLU A 78 -5.10 2.13 22.18
C GLU A 78 -4.03 1.83 21.12
N SER A 79 -3.55 0.59 21.05
CA SER A 79 -2.51 0.18 20.09
C SER A 79 -3.05 0.01 18.67
N GLU A 80 -2.19 0.22 17.66
CA GLU A 80 -2.55 -0.05 16.26
C GLU A 80 -2.97 -1.51 16.02
N SER A 81 -2.49 -2.45 16.82
CA SER A 81 -2.88 -3.88 16.76
C SER A 81 -4.33 -4.12 17.15
N ALA A 82 -4.89 -3.34 18.10
CA ALA A 82 -6.28 -3.48 18.56
C ALA A 82 -7.32 -3.08 17.51
N ARG A 83 -6.90 -2.36 16.45
CA ARG A 83 -7.76 -2.04 15.31
C ARG A 83 -8.18 -3.28 14.52
N PHE A 84 -7.47 -4.39 14.66
CA PHE A 84 -7.73 -5.63 13.93
C PHE A 84 -8.40 -6.69 14.82
N ALA A 85 -9.09 -7.65 14.19
CA ALA A 85 -9.68 -8.77 14.91
C ALA A 85 -8.59 -9.65 15.54
N LEU A 86 -8.75 -9.91 16.84
CA LEU A 86 -7.86 -10.74 17.65
C LEU A 86 -7.84 -12.17 17.10
N ALA A 87 -6.66 -12.64 16.70
CA ALA A 87 -6.40 -14.01 16.26
C ALA A 87 -7.43 -14.61 15.27
N HIS A 88 -7.82 -13.86 14.25
CA HIS A 88 -8.87 -14.21 13.26
C HIS A 88 -8.64 -15.49 12.42
N GLN A 89 -7.46 -16.14 12.51
CA GLN A 89 -7.17 -17.36 11.75
C GLN A 89 -7.78 -18.58 12.44
N LEU A 90 -8.66 -19.30 11.74
CA LEU A 90 -9.26 -20.55 12.22
C LEU A 90 -8.47 -21.79 11.73
N PRO A 91 -8.36 -22.85 12.53
CA PRO A 91 -8.64 -22.87 13.98
C PRO A 91 -7.66 -21.97 14.74
N ARG A 92 -8.15 -21.28 15.77
CA ARG A 92 -7.34 -20.31 16.53
C ARG A 92 -6.10 -20.99 17.10
N LYS A 93 -4.92 -20.39 16.90
CA LYS A 93 -3.63 -20.99 17.32
C LYS A 93 -3.24 -20.64 18.74
N ILE A 94 -3.94 -19.71 19.35
CA ILE A 94 -3.64 -19.06 20.63
C ILE A 94 -4.93 -18.84 21.41
N ASP A 95 -4.79 -18.74 22.72
CA ASP A 95 -5.84 -18.32 23.66
C ASP A 95 -5.84 -16.79 23.77
N ALA A 96 -6.98 -16.18 24.04
CA ALA A 96 -7.08 -14.75 24.38
C ALA A 96 -7.69 -14.60 25.78
N VAL A 97 -6.94 -13.95 26.67
CA VAL A 97 -7.29 -13.80 28.09
C VAL A 97 -7.26 -12.33 28.47
N ALA A 98 -8.30 -11.85 29.14
CA ALA A 98 -8.39 -10.47 29.60
C ALA A 98 -7.39 -10.19 30.74
N CYS A 99 -6.52 -9.20 30.58
CA CYS A 99 -5.56 -8.79 31.62
C CYS A 99 -6.21 -7.96 32.73
N ASN A 100 -7.25 -7.21 32.38
CA ASN A 100 -8.02 -6.32 33.24
C ASN A 100 -9.51 -6.39 32.84
N SER A 101 -10.34 -5.50 33.40
CA SER A 101 -11.71 -5.35 32.90
C SER A 101 -11.66 -4.79 31.49
N ILE A 102 -12.19 -5.53 30.53
CA ILE A 102 -12.16 -5.16 29.11
C ILE A 102 -13.56 -4.92 28.56
N ARG A 103 -13.63 -4.12 27.50
CA ARG A 103 -14.79 -4.01 26.62
C ARG A 103 -14.41 -4.49 25.24
N PHE A 104 -15.21 -5.37 24.65
CA PHE A 104 -14.90 -5.95 23.36
C PHE A 104 -16.17 -6.15 22.52
N LEU A 105 -15.99 -6.17 21.21
CA LEU A 105 -17.03 -6.46 20.24
C LEU A 105 -16.83 -7.89 19.71
N ARG A 106 -17.83 -8.74 19.90
CA ARG A 106 -17.94 -10.05 19.25
C ARG A 106 -18.83 -9.90 18.02
N LEU A 107 -18.30 -10.24 16.85
CA LEU A 107 -19.00 -10.08 15.58
C LEU A 107 -18.97 -11.40 14.79
N PRO A 108 -20.11 -12.06 14.53
CA PRO A 108 -20.14 -13.21 13.66
C PRO A 108 -19.63 -12.87 12.25
N THR A 109 -18.75 -13.69 11.68
CA THR A 109 -18.22 -13.43 10.32
C THR A 109 -19.33 -13.37 9.27
N GLU A 110 -20.43 -14.11 9.46
CA GLU A 110 -21.58 -14.07 8.55
C GLU A 110 -22.28 -12.71 8.50
N THR A 111 -22.30 -11.97 9.60
CA THR A 111 -22.84 -10.59 9.63
C THR A 111 -22.01 -9.67 8.73
N LEU A 112 -20.68 -9.84 8.74
CA LEU A 112 -19.79 -9.09 7.85
C LEU A 112 -20.01 -9.47 6.38
N ASN A 113 -20.20 -10.77 6.09
CA ASN A 113 -20.47 -11.27 4.74
C ASN A 113 -21.83 -10.80 4.22
N TYR A 114 -22.86 -10.80 5.06
CA TYR A 114 -24.21 -10.37 4.72
C TYR A 114 -24.27 -8.87 4.44
N LEU A 115 -23.69 -8.04 5.32
CA LEU A 115 -23.57 -6.58 5.08
C LEU A 115 -22.71 -6.26 3.85
N SER A 116 -21.72 -7.11 3.54
CA SER A 116 -20.97 -7.01 2.29
C SER A 116 -21.79 -7.44 1.07
N SER A 117 -22.73 -8.39 1.21
CA SER A 117 -23.59 -8.89 0.15
C SER A 117 -24.74 -7.94 -0.21
N LEU A 118 -25.24 -7.16 0.76
CA LEU A 118 -26.24 -6.12 0.52
C LEU A 118 -25.75 -4.97 -0.39
N SER A 119 -24.44 -4.90 -0.65
CA SER A 119 -23.86 -3.99 -1.66
C SER A 119 -24.11 -4.43 -3.12
N TYR A 120 -24.78 -5.57 -3.34
CA TYR A 120 -25.03 -6.14 -4.66
C TYR A 120 -26.49 -6.16 -5.11
N GLU A 121 -27.46 -5.76 -4.27
CA GLU A 121 -28.90 -5.92 -4.62
C GLU A 121 -29.62 -4.68 -5.15
N GLU A 122 -28.98 -3.51 -5.24
CA GLU A 122 -29.60 -2.39 -5.97
C GLU A 122 -29.01 -2.27 -7.40
N GLU A 123 -29.84 -2.70 -8.36
CA GLU A 123 -29.71 -2.68 -9.83
C GLU A 123 -28.94 -3.83 -10.52
N SER A 124 -29.50 -5.05 -10.46
CA SER A 124 -29.63 -5.91 -11.65
C SER A 124 -30.62 -7.05 -11.43
N SER A 125 -31.89 -6.77 -11.70
CA SER A 125 -32.85 -7.81 -12.08
C SER A 125 -32.46 -8.36 -13.46
N TYR A 126 -31.65 -9.41 -13.49
CA TYR A 126 -31.73 -10.50 -14.46
C TYR A 126 -31.28 -11.78 -13.76
N MET A 127 -32.25 -12.55 -13.26
CA MET A 127 -32.03 -13.97 -13.02
C MET A 127 -31.92 -14.65 -14.39
N VAL A 128 -30.72 -15.13 -14.71
CA VAL A 128 -30.60 -16.29 -15.59
C VAL A 128 -30.17 -17.44 -14.71
N ILE A 129 -31.11 -18.33 -14.43
CA ILE A 129 -30.80 -19.67 -13.95
C ILE A 129 -30.08 -20.35 -15.12
N VAL A 130 -28.76 -20.47 -15.04
CA VAL A 130 -28.00 -21.38 -15.91
C VAL A 130 -27.57 -22.53 -15.02
N GLU A 131 -28.21 -23.68 -15.21
CA GLU A 131 -27.72 -24.95 -14.68
C GLU A 131 -26.27 -25.17 -15.15
N PRO A 132 -25.41 -25.83 -14.36
CA PRO A 132 -24.01 -25.97 -14.70
C PRO A 132 -23.86 -27.04 -15.78
N GLU A 133 -23.85 -26.63 -17.05
CA GLU A 133 -23.20 -27.41 -18.09
C GLU A 133 -21.74 -26.95 -18.21
N ASP A 134 -20.86 -27.89 -17.90
CA ASP A 134 -19.42 -27.85 -18.19
C ASP A 134 -19.19 -27.44 -19.65
N ASN A 135 -18.87 -26.17 -19.89
CA ASN A 135 -18.33 -25.75 -21.17
C ASN A 135 -17.04 -24.97 -20.94
N SER A 136 -15.93 -25.73 -20.92
CA SER A 136 -14.57 -25.29 -20.68
C SER A 136 -13.97 -24.38 -21.77
N ASP A 137 -14.75 -23.94 -22.76
CA ASP A 137 -14.21 -23.43 -24.03
C ASP A 137 -14.41 -21.94 -24.31
N ASP A 138 -15.14 -21.18 -23.47
CA ASP A 138 -15.39 -19.76 -23.78
C ASP A 138 -14.37 -18.77 -23.17
N TRP A 139 -13.08 -19.08 -23.39
CA TRP A 139 -11.99 -18.17 -23.07
C TRP A 139 -12.07 -16.86 -23.87
N MET A 140 -12.71 -16.90 -25.05
CA MET A 140 -12.96 -15.74 -25.89
C MET A 140 -13.93 -14.76 -25.24
N THR A 141 -15.11 -15.20 -24.78
CA THR A 141 -16.03 -14.35 -24.03
C THR A 141 -15.39 -13.84 -22.75
N THR A 142 -14.54 -14.64 -22.11
CA THR A 142 -13.78 -14.22 -20.93
C THR A 142 -12.82 -13.06 -21.24
N LEU A 143 -12.03 -13.17 -22.33
CA LEU A 143 -11.16 -12.10 -22.81
C LEU A 143 -11.95 -10.82 -23.12
N LEU A 144 -13.09 -10.96 -23.80
CA LEU A 144 -13.98 -9.86 -24.19
C LEU A 144 -14.70 -9.20 -23.00
N ARG A 145 -14.92 -9.93 -21.90
CA ARG A 145 -15.53 -9.41 -20.67
C ARG A 145 -14.59 -8.52 -19.87
N SER A 146 -13.28 -8.65 -20.05
CA SER A 146 -12.32 -7.86 -19.28
C SER A 146 -12.34 -6.38 -19.72
N PRO A 147 -12.53 -5.41 -18.80
CA PRO A 147 -12.73 -4.00 -19.13
C PRO A 147 -11.62 -3.35 -19.95
N ILE A 148 -10.39 -3.86 -19.85
CA ILE A 148 -9.27 -3.31 -20.60
C ILE A 148 -9.37 -3.67 -22.10
N PHE A 149 -9.82 -4.88 -22.44
CA PHE A 149 -9.95 -5.31 -23.83
C PHE A 149 -11.14 -4.66 -24.54
N GLN A 150 -12.20 -4.33 -23.80
CA GLN A 150 -13.35 -3.56 -24.33
C GLN A 150 -12.97 -2.14 -24.79
N ARG A 151 -11.84 -1.62 -24.30
CA ARG A 151 -11.33 -0.29 -24.66
C ARG A 151 -10.39 -0.31 -25.87
N LEU A 152 -10.01 -1.49 -26.36
CA LEU A 152 -9.07 -1.62 -27.46
C LEU A 152 -9.79 -1.54 -28.82
N PRO A 153 -9.12 -1.01 -29.86
CA PRO A 153 -9.63 -1.08 -31.22
C PRO A 153 -9.87 -2.55 -31.65
N PRO A 154 -10.97 -2.86 -32.37
CA PRO A 154 -11.27 -4.24 -32.81
C PRO A 154 -10.12 -4.89 -33.61
N ALA A 155 -9.38 -4.11 -34.40
CA ALA A 155 -8.23 -4.60 -35.15
C ALA A 155 -7.07 -5.08 -34.25
N ASN A 156 -6.90 -4.48 -33.07
CA ASN A 156 -5.88 -4.90 -32.10
C ASN A 156 -6.30 -6.19 -31.41
N LEU A 157 -7.58 -6.33 -31.10
CA LEU A 157 -8.13 -7.53 -30.47
C LEU A 157 -7.91 -8.79 -31.34
N GLN A 158 -8.14 -8.70 -32.65
CA GLN A 158 -7.85 -9.79 -33.58
C GLN A 158 -6.36 -10.18 -33.55
N LYS A 159 -5.45 -9.20 -33.58
CA LYS A 159 -4.01 -9.45 -33.50
C LYS A 159 -3.60 -10.07 -32.17
N ILE A 160 -4.21 -9.65 -31.06
CA ILE A 160 -3.99 -10.24 -29.73
C ILE A 160 -4.36 -11.72 -29.77
N ILE A 161 -5.57 -12.05 -30.22
CA ILE A 161 -6.07 -13.43 -30.33
C ILE A 161 -5.11 -14.30 -31.15
N MET A 162 -4.63 -13.79 -32.28
CA MET A 162 -3.68 -14.52 -33.15
C MET A 162 -2.28 -14.68 -32.56
N SER A 163 -1.93 -13.90 -31.52
CA SER A 163 -0.60 -13.87 -30.91
C SER A 163 -0.54 -14.52 -29.54
N LEU A 164 -1.65 -15.07 -29.05
CA LEU A 164 -1.71 -15.77 -27.77
C LEU A 164 -1.15 -17.18 -27.90
N GLU A 165 -0.29 -17.55 -26.96
CA GLU A 165 0.29 -18.89 -26.86
C GLU A 165 -0.27 -19.60 -25.62
N GLU A 166 -0.70 -20.86 -25.75
CA GLU A 166 -1.12 -21.67 -24.60
C GLU A 166 0.07 -22.34 -23.93
N VAL A 167 0.13 -22.26 -22.60
CA VAL A 167 1.13 -22.94 -21.76
C VAL A 167 0.46 -23.57 -20.54
N VAL A 168 0.97 -24.71 -20.11
CA VAL A 168 0.39 -25.50 -19.02
C VAL A 168 1.43 -25.71 -17.93
N PHE A 169 0.99 -25.63 -16.67
CA PHE A 169 1.77 -25.86 -15.47
C PHE A 169 1.06 -26.87 -14.57
N GLU A 170 1.83 -27.74 -13.95
CA GLU A 170 1.34 -28.69 -12.96
C GLU A 170 1.27 -28.07 -11.56
N LYS A 171 0.50 -28.68 -10.66
CA LYS A 171 0.35 -28.19 -9.29
C LYS A 171 1.70 -28.12 -8.58
N GLY A 172 2.00 -26.95 -8.01
CA GLY A 172 3.24 -26.65 -7.28
C GLY A 172 4.32 -25.99 -8.14
N GLU A 173 4.16 -25.95 -9.47
CA GLU A 173 5.11 -25.28 -10.34
C GLU A 173 4.97 -23.76 -10.27
N ALA A 174 6.11 -23.07 -10.26
CA ALA A 174 6.14 -21.62 -10.36
C ALA A 174 6.10 -21.18 -11.83
N VAL A 175 5.18 -20.27 -12.15
CA VAL A 175 5.11 -19.65 -13.48
C VAL A 175 6.28 -18.68 -13.67
N PHE A 176 6.58 -17.91 -12.62
CA PHE A 176 7.79 -17.09 -12.45
C PHE A 176 7.99 -16.74 -10.98
N HIS A 177 9.20 -16.30 -10.63
CA HIS A 177 9.58 -15.87 -9.30
C HIS A 177 9.74 -14.35 -9.22
N GLN A 178 9.58 -13.81 -8.02
CA GLN A 178 9.98 -12.44 -7.71
C GLN A 178 11.46 -12.22 -8.05
N GLY A 179 11.76 -11.17 -8.81
CA GLY A 179 13.10 -10.84 -9.29
C GLY A 179 13.39 -11.27 -10.72
N ASP A 180 12.57 -12.16 -11.30
CA ASP A 180 12.74 -12.60 -12.69
C ASP A 180 12.49 -11.44 -13.68
N PRO A 181 13.04 -11.49 -14.91
CA PRO A 181 12.69 -10.55 -15.96
C PRO A 181 11.21 -10.65 -16.37
N GLY A 182 10.66 -9.52 -16.82
CA GLY A 182 9.28 -9.42 -17.28
C GLY A 182 9.15 -9.69 -18.78
N ASP A 183 8.76 -10.91 -19.16
CA ASP A 183 8.76 -11.31 -20.57
C ASP A 183 7.37 -11.48 -21.21
N TYR A 184 6.39 -11.91 -20.40
CA TYR A 184 5.03 -12.22 -20.86
C TYR A 184 3.95 -11.67 -19.92
N TYR A 185 2.79 -11.40 -20.50
CA TYR A 185 1.51 -11.16 -19.83
C TYR A 185 0.65 -12.42 -19.92
N TYR A 186 -0.09 -12.77 -18.86
CA TYR A 186 -0.81 -14.05 -18.77
C TYR A 186 -2.30 -13.84 -18.48
N LEU A 187 -3.13 -14.69 -19.09
CA LEU A 187 -4.55 -14.87 -18.81
C LEU A 187 -4.77 -16.32 -18.35
N ILE A 188 -5.51 -16.51 -17.25
CA ILE A 188 -5.84 -17.85 -16.75
C ILE A 188 -7.00 -18.40 -17.57
N LYS A 189 -6.71 -19.39 -18.42
CA LYS A 189 -7.70 -20.15 -19.20
C LYS A 189 -8.43 -21.16 -18.30
N SER A 190 -7.70 -21.86 -17.45
CA SER A 190 -8.28 -22.76 -16.44
C SER A 190 -7.31 -23.02 -15.29
N GLY A 191 -7.86 -23.36 -14.12
CA GLY A 191 -7.08 -23.63 -12.91
C GLY A 191 -6.92 -22.43 -11.99
N GLN A 192 -6.00 -22.57 -11.03
CA GLN A 192 -5.78 -21.58 -9.97
C GLN A 192 -4.29 -21.44 -9.65
N CYS A 193 -3.87 -20.22 -9.35
CA CYS A 193 -2.52 -19.93 -8.88
C CYS A 193 -2.52 -18.95 -7.71
N LEU A 194 -1.48 -19.05 -6.88
CA LEU A 194 -1.27 -18.22 -5.72
C LEU A 194 -0.22 -17.15 -6.05
N LEU A 195 -0.53 -15.90 -5.69
CA LEU A 195 0.35 -14.75 -5.84
C LEU A 195 0.94 -14.41 -4.48
N THR A 196 2.27 -14.45 -4.38
CA THR A 196 3.01 -14.27 -3.13
C THR A 196 4.14 -13.26 -3.29
N ARG A 197 4.58 -12.66 -2.17
CA ARG A 197 5.71 -11.73 -2.16
C ARG A 197 6.60 -11.98 -0.95
N LYS A 198 7.89 -11.81 -1.15
CA LYS A 198 8.89 -11.87 -0.09
C LYS A 198 9.54 -10.47 0.09
N PRO A 199 9.25 -9.73 1.17
CA PRO A 199 9.76 -8.37 1.37
C PRO A 199 11.29 -8.27 1.45
N SER A 200 11.94 -9.30 2.01
CA SER A 200 13.40 -9.41 2.10
C SER A 200 13.80 -10.90 2.11
N GLU A 201 15.06 -11.23 1.82
CA GLU A 201 15.53 -12.63 1.77
C GLU A 201 15.26 -13.43 3.04
N ASN A 202 15.17 -12.78 4.20
CA ASN A 202 14.91 -13.41 5.48
C ASN A 202 13.45 -13.27 5.97
N ALA A 203 12.63 -12.49 5.27
CA ALA A 203 11.21 -12.34 5.62
C ALA A 203 10.40 -13.57 5.20
N LYS A 204 9.33 -13.85 5.94
CA LYS A 204 8.34 -14.86 5.53
C LYS A 204 7.62 -14.41 4.26
N GLU A 205 7.26 -15.39 3.44
CA GLU A 205 6.46 -15.18 2.26
C GLU A 205 5.03 -14.75 2.64
N ILE A 206 4.54 -13.68 2.03
CA ILE A 206 3.22 -13.11 2.26
C ILE A 206 2.33 -13.51 1.08
N LYS A 207 1.17 -14.11 1.38
CA LYS A 207 0.13 -14.40 0.38
C LYS A 207 -0.66 -13.13 0.08
N LEU A 208 -0.69 -12.71 -1.17
CA LEU A 208 -1.35 -11.47 -1.59
C LEU A 208 -2.71 -11.75 -2.22
N ALA A 209 -2.82 -12.76 -3.08
CA ALA A 209 -4.08 -13.11 -3.75
C ALA A 209 -4.09 -14.55 -4.25
N LEU A 210 -5.29 -15.11 -4.39
CA LEU A 210 -5.54 -16.33 -5.17
C LEU A 210 -6.20 -15.94 -6.48
N LEU A 211 -5.57 -16.29 -7.61
CA LEU A 211 -6.06 -16.00 -8.95
C LEU A 211 -6.71 -17.25 -9.55
N ARG A 212 -7.77 -17.05 -10.33
CA ARG A 212 -8.61 -18.11 -10.91
C ARG A 212 -8.87 -17.85 -12.39
N THR A 213 -9.54 -18.79 -13.06
CA THR A 213 -10.03 -18.61 -14.43
C THR A 213 -10.59 -17.22 -14.67
N SER A 214 -10.21 -16.58 -15.78
CA SER A 214 -10.54 -15.19 -16.17
C SER A 214 -9.64 -14.11 -15.59
N ASP A 215 -8.85 -14.39 -14.55
CA ASP A 215 -7.90 -13.41 -14.02
C ASP A 215 -6.68 -13.28 -14.95
N THR A 216 -6.06 -12.10 -14.90
CA THR A 216 -4.83 -11.81 -15.63
C THR A 216 -3.74 -11.29 -14.71
N PHE A 217 -2.49 -11.56 -15.07
CA PHE A 217 -1.32 -11.17 -14.29
C PHE A 217 -0.05 -11.01 -15.14
N GLY A 218 0.99 -10.45 -14.52
CA GLY A 218 2.30 -10.27 -15.13
C GLY A 218 2.45 -8.95 -15.90
N GLU A 219 1.47 -8.06 -15.84
CA GLU A 219 1.51 -6.74 -16.49
C GLU A 219 2.49 -5.76 -15.83
N ASP A 220 2.67 -5.84 -14.51
CA ASP A 220 3.41 -4.84 -13.72
C ASP A 220 4.84 -4.64 -14.20
N SER A 221 5.56 -5.73 -14.44
CA SER A 221 6.94 -5.69 -14.91
C SER A 221 7.05 -5.17 -16.35
N LEU A 222 6.03 -5.42 -17.18
CA LEU A 222 6.00 -4.97 -18.57
C LEU A 222 5.71 -3.47 -18.68
N LEU A 223 4.90 -2.95 -17.75
CA LEU A 223 4.51 -1.54 -17.69
C LEU A 223 5.59 -0.70 -16.98
N SER A 224 6.14 -1.19 -15.87
CA SER A 224 7.09 -0.42 -15.07
C SER A 224 8.56 -0.56 -15.49
N ASP A 225 8.88 -1.47 -16.42
CA ASP A 225 10.25 -1.91 -16.76
C ASP A 225 11.08 -2.35 -15.55
N LYS A 226 10.42 -2.88 -14.50
CA LYS A 226 11.06 -3.46 -13.32
C LYS A 226 10.96 -4.99 -13.37
N PRO A 227 11.84 -5.72 -12.68
CA PRO A 227 11.70 -7.17 -12.51
C PRO A 227 10.34 -7.55 -11.89
N ARG A 228 9.97 -8.83 -12.00
CA ARG A 228 8.77 -9.38 -11.36
C ARG A 228 8.76 -9.03 -9.87
N ASN A 229 7.67 -8.43 -9.41
CA ASN A 229 7.53 -7.96 -8.02
C ASN A 229 6.95 -9.02 -7.08
N VAL A 230 6.48 -10.15 -7.62
CA VAL A 230 5.78 -11.23 -6.92
C VAL A 230 6.14 -12.58 -7.54
N THR A 231 5.92 -13.66 -6.81
CA THR A 231 5.99 -15.04 -7.30
C THR A 231 4.58 -15.53 -7.61
N ILE A 232 4.43 -16.28 -8.71
CA ILE A 232 3.17 -16.96 -9.07
C ILE A 232 3.39 -18.46 -9.05
N THR A 233 2.63 -19.18 -8.22
CA THR A 233 2.72 -20.64 -8.10
C THR A 233 1.38 -21.29 -8.41
N ALA A 234 1.37 -22.26 -9.31
CA ALA A 234 0.18 -23.06 -9.62
C ALA A 234 -0.24 -23.88 -8.39
N ILE A 235 -1.51 -23.81 -7.99
CA ILE A 235 -2.05 -24.61 -6.87
C ILE A 235 -2.97 -25.74 -7.33
N SER A 236 -3.35 -25.71 -8.61
CA SER A 236 -3.97 -26.79 -9.37
C SER A 236 -3.23 -26.95 -10.70
N LYS A 237 -3.63 -27.92 -11.53
CA LYS A 237 -3.28 -27.89 -12.96
C LYS A 237 -3.76 -26.54 -13.54
N LEU A 238 -2.86 -25.84 -14.21
CA LEU A 238 -3.05 -24.45 -14.62
C LEU A 238 -2.77 -24.34 -16.13
N SER A 239 -3.78 -23.94 -16.90
CA SER A 239 -3.60 -23.55 -18.31
C SER A 239 -3.67 -22.03 -18.42
N LEU A 240 -2.67 -21.45 -19.07
CA LEU A 240 -2.54 -20.02 -19.29
C LEU A 240 -2.45 -19.73 -20.78
N LEU A 241 -3.02 -18.59 -21.17
CA LEU A 241 -2.72 -17.94 -22.45
C LEU A 241 -1.71 -16.82 -22.17
N ARG A 242 -0.59 -16.80 -22.87
CA ARG A 242 0.46 -15.79 -22.70
C ARG A 242 0.64 -14.93 -23.94
N LEU A 243 0.93 -13.65 -23.73
CA LEU A 243 1.23 -12.65 -24.75
C LEU A 243 2.62 -12.06 -24.50
N SER A 244 3.46 -11.99 -25.53
CA SER A 244 4.82 -11.46 -25.41
C SER A 244 4.83 -9.97 -25.02
N ARG A 245 5.89 -9.52 -24.35
CA ARG A 245 6.09 -8.10 -23.98
C ARG A 245 5.87 -7.15 -25.16
N GLN A 246 6.43 -7.46 -26.33
CA GLN A 246 6.32 -6.61 -27.51
C GLN A 246 4.86 -6.46 -27.99
N HIS A 247 4.12 -7.57 -28.03
CA HIS A 247 2.71 -7.54 -28.41
C HIS A 247 1.85 -6.87 -27.32
N PHE A 248 2.16 -7.08 -26.03
CA PHE A 248 1.47 -6.39 -24.95
C PHE A 248 1.63 -4.86 -25.05
N ILE A 249 2.86 -4.37 -25.28
CA ILE A 249 3.13 -2.93 -25.39
C ILE A 249 2.35 -2.32 -26.57
N THR A 250 2.48 -2.91 -27.75
CA THR A 250 1.92 -2.34 -28.99
C THR A 250 0.40 -2.52 -29.11
N LEU A 251 -0.14 -3.65 -28.66
CA LEU A 251 -1.55 -3.98 -28.87
C LEU A 251 -2.45 -3.60 -27.69
N ILE A 252 -1.91 -3.49 -26.47
CA ILE A 252 -2.68 -3.22 -25.26
C ILE A 252 -2.23 -1.91 -24.58
N LYS A 253 -0.95 -1.76 -24.22
CA LYS A 253 -0.46 -0.60 -23.45
C LYS A 253 -0.68 0.71 -24.20
N GLU A 254 -0.09 0.85 -25.38
CA GLU A 254 -0.15 2.09 -26.20
C GLU A 254 -1.57 2.57 -26.51
N PRO A 255 -2.52 1.71 -26.94
CA PRO A 255 -3.89 2.16 -27.21
C PRO A 255 -4.74 2.38 -25.95
N ALA A 256 -4.43 1.74 -24.82
CA ALA A 256 -5.24 1.83 -23.61
C ALA A 256 -4.85 3.00 -22.70
N LEU A 257 -3.55 3.30 -22.59
CA LEU A 257 -3.03 4.33 -21.70
C LEU A 257 -3.11 5.70 -22.37
N LYS A 258 -3.47 6.71 -21.57
CA LYS A 258 -3.58 8.11 -22.01
C LYS A 258 -2.68 8.97 -21.16
N TYR A 259 -1.88 9.78 -21.83
CA TYR A 259 -0.94 10.71 -21.21
C TYR A 259 -1.49 12.12 -21.34
N ILE A 260 -1.31 12.91 -20.28
CA ILE A 260 -1.64 14.32 -20.24
C ILE A 260 -0.44 15.11 -19.74
N ASP A 261 -0.31 16.35 -20.21
CA ASP A 261 0.68 17.28 -19.68
C ASP A 261 0.21 17.90 -18.35
N PHE A 262 1.03 18.78 -17.79
CA PHE A 262 0.74 19.41 -16.52
C PHE A 262 -0.44 20.39 -16.58
N GLU A 263 -0.59 21.13 -17.68
CA GLU A 263 -1.67 22.09 -17.85
C GLU A 263 -3.02 21.38 -17.95
N GLN A 264 -3.07 20.30 -18.74
CA GLN A 264 -4.23 19.42 -18.86
C GLN A 264 -4.57 18.75 -17.53
N MET A 265 -3.57 18.34 -16.74
CA MET A 265 -3.80 17.79 -15.41
C MET A 265 -4.50 18.80 -14.49
N GLN A 266 -4.05 20.06 -14.49
CA GLN A 266 -4.70 21.12 -13.71
C GLN A 266 -6.14 21.37 -14.17
N GLN A 267 -6.41 21.33 -15.48
CA GLN A 267 -7.77 21.45 -16.01
C GLN A 267 -8.66 20.28 -15.56
N GLU A 268 -8.17 19.04 -15.62
CA GLU A 268 -8.91 17.87 -15.13
C GLU A 268 -9.15 17.94 -13.62
N GLN A 269 -8.17 18.43 -12.85
CA GLN A 269 -8.30 18.64 -11.41
C GLN A 269 -9.38 19.70 -11.10
N ALA A 270 -9.43 20.80 -11.85
CA ALA A 270 -10.50 21.80 -11.75
C ALA A 270 -11.89 21.21 -12.11
N ASN A 271 -11.93 20.21 -13.00
CA ASN A 271 -13.14 19.44 -13.32
C ASN A 271 -13.47 18.34 -12.28
N GLY A 272 -12.73 18.27 -11.18
CA GLY A 272 -12.96 17.34 -10.07
C GLY A 272 -12.25 15.99 -10.20
N ALA A 273 -11.23 15.88 -11.04
CA ALA A 273 -10.36 14.70 -11.08
C ALA A 273 -9.57 14.53 -9.77
N ILE A 274 -9.33 13.28 -9.41
CA ILE A 274 -8.51 12.91 -8.25
C ILE A 274 -7.08 12.75 -8.72
N LEU A 275 -6.14 13.46 -8.07
CA LEU A 275 -4.72 13.29 -8.31
C LEU A 275 -4.16 12.24 -7.34
N LEU A 276 -3.58 11.17 -7.89
CA LEU A 276 -3.12 10.01 -7.13
C LEU A 276 -1.61 9.84 -7.28
N ASP A 277 -0.87 10.01 -6.19
CA ASP A 277 0.58 9.78 -6.16
C ASP A 277 0.88 8.34 -5.72
N VAL A 278 1.55 7.61 -6.61
CA VAL A 278 1.84 6.18 -6.43
C VAL A 278 3.30 5.89 -6.04
N ARG A 279 4.07 6.93 -5.67
CA ARG A 279 5.42 6.79 -5.08
C ARG A 279 5.34 6.24 -3.65
N SER A 280 6.49 6.05 -3.01
CA SER A 280 6.49 5.69 -1.59
C SER A 280 5.98 6.85 -0.74
N THR A 281 5.54 6.55 0.47
CA THR A 281 5.08 7.57 1.42
C THR A 281 6.21 8.54 1.78
N GLU A 282 7.45 8.06 1.82
CA GLU A 282 8.63 8.92 2.06
C GLU A 282 8.83 9.95 0.94
N ASP A 283 8.80 9.51 -0.33
CA ASP A 283 8.94 10.41 -1.48
C ASP A 283 7.81 11.43 -1.54
N TYR A 284 6.59 11.00 -1.21
CA TYR A 284 5.41 11.85 -1.14
C TYR A 284 5.55 12.92 -0.05
N ASN A 285 6.02 12.54 1.13
CA ASN A 285 6.21 13.46 2.26
C ASN A 285 7.33 14.47 1.98
N GLN A 286 8.36 14.10 1.22
CA GLN A 286 9.41 15.03 0.81
C GLN A 286 8.87 16.10 -0.14
N ASN A 287 8.14 15.68 -1.17
CA ASN A 287 7.46 16.57 -2.08
C ASN A 287 6.26 15.91 -2.74
N HIS A 288 5.21 16.68 -3.01
CA HIS A 288 4.04 16.21 -3.75
C HIS A 288 3.35 17.38 -4.46
N LEU A 289 2.39 17.04 -5.33
CA LEU A 289 1.52 18.01 -5.97
C LEU A 289 0.37 18.39 -5.05
N ASP A 290 -0.09 19.64 -5.12
CA ASP A 290 -1.23 20.11 -4.34
C ASP A 290 -2.49 19.26 -4.61
N ASP A 291 -3.23 18.97 -3.54
CA ASP A 291 -4.43 18.12 -3.50
C ASP A 291 -4.24 16.70 -4.06
N SER A 292 -3.00 16.22 -4.15
CA SER A 292 -2.73 14.80 -4.43
C SER A 292 -3.04 13.92 -3.22
N ILE A 293 -3.33 12.65 -3.49
CA ILE A 293 -3.57 11.62 -2.47
C ILE A 293 -2.45 10.60 -2.58
N SER A 294 -1.79 10.32 -1.45
CA SER A 294 -0.81 9.25 -1.38
C SER A 294 -1.50 7.88 -1.45
N ALA A 295 -1.17 7.10 -2.47
CA ALA A 295 -1.58 5.71 -2.60
C ALA A 295 -0.43 4.92 -3.27
N PRO A 296 0.61 4.56 -2.50
CA PRO A 296 1.75 3.84 -3.03
C PRO A 296 1.33 2.64 -3.87
N PHE A 297 1.97 2.43 -5.03
CA PHE A 297 1.50 1.45 -6.03
C PHE A 297 1.26 0.05 -5.44
N PHE A 298 2.05 -0.35 -4.45
CA PHE A 298 1.89 -1.64 -3.79
C PHE A 298 0.56 -1.76 -3.02
N THR A 299 0.17 -0.72 -2.29
CA THR A 299 -1.08 -0.70 -1.50
C THR A 299 -2.29 -0.36 -2.36
N LEU A 300 -2.09 0.25 -3.54
CA LEU A 300 -3.16 0.65 -4.45
C LEU A 300 -4.12 -0.51 -4.76
N ARG A 301 -3.61 -1.73 -4.95
CA ARG A 301 -4.44 -2.93 -5.19
C ARG A 301 -5.46 -3.21 -4.09
N MET A 302 -5.08 -2.94 -2.84
CA MET A 302 -5.95 -3.10 -1.68
C MET A 302 -6.98 -1.95 -1.58
N GLN A 303 -6.62 -0.78 -2.10
CA GLN A 303 -7.41 0.46 -2.03
C GLN A 303 -8.32 0.67 -3.25
N LEU A 304 -8.31 -0.23 -4.25
CA LEU A 304 -9.15 -0.11 -5.45
C LEU A 304 -10.65 -0.02 -5.16
N LYS A 305 -11.13 -0.58 -4.03
CA LYS A 305 -12.55 -0.52 -3.65
C LYS A 305 -12.94 0.78 -2.96
N THR A 306 -11.97 1.57 -2.47
CA THR A 306 -12.21 2.82 -1.74
C THR A 306 -12.14 4.06 -2.63
N LEU A 307 -11.61 3.92 -3.86
CA LEU A 307 -11.56 4.99 -4.85
C LEU A 307 -12.94 5.22 -5.50
N ASN A 308 -13.35 6.49 -5.62
CA ASN A 308 -14.59 6.85 -6.29
C ASN A 308 -14.49 6.60 -7.80
N ARG A 309 -15.28 5.63 -8.31
CA ARG A 309 -15.28 5.21 -9.72
C ARG A 309 -15.87 6.24 -10.69
N ALA A 310 -16.62 7.22 -10.21
CA ALA A 310 -17.25 8.23 -11.06
C ALA A 310 -16.27 9.34 -11.51
N ARG A 311 -15.21 9.57 -10.74
CA ARG A 311 -14.22 10.63 -11.00
C ARG A 311 -13.06 10.11 -11.84
N THR A 312 -12.53 10.97 -12.70
CA THR A 312 -11.27 10.71 -13.41
C THR A 312 -10.13 10.69 -12.39
N VAL A 313 -9.20 9.74 -12.53
CA VAL A 313 -8.00 9.64 -11.70
C VAL A 313 -6.79 9.98 -12.54
N VAL A 314 -6.06 11.03 -12.16
CA VAL A 314 -4.76 11.34 -12.75
C VAL A 314 -3.68 10.71 -11.88
N VAL A 315 -2.81 9.90 -12.47
CA VAL A 315 -1.78 9.16 -11.72
C VAL A 315 -0.41 9.79 -11.94
N VAL A 316 0.29 10.06 -10.84
CA VAL A 316 1.65 10.61 -10.84
C VAL A 316 2.62 9.70 -10.09
N CYS A 317 3.83 9.57 -10.62
CA CYS A 317 4.95 8.93 -9.96
C CYS A 317 6.25 9.71 -10.24
N ALA A 318 7.42 9.16 -9.92
CA ALA A 318 8.68 9.86 -10.16
C ALA A 318 8.93 10.17 -11.65
N ASN A 319 8.82 9.17 -12.53
CA ASN A 319 9.24 9.26 -13.94
C ASN A 319 8.17 8.77 -14.95
N GLY A 320 6.93 8.56 -14.51
CA GLY A 320 5.82 8.05 -15.31
C GLY A 320 5.71 6.51 -15.41
N LYS A 321 6.80 5.74 -15.25
CA LYS A 321 6.75 4.27 -15.47
C LYS A 321 5.84 3.52 -14.49
N THR A 322 5.90 3.89 -13.21
CA THR A 322 5.00 3.28 -12.20
C THR A 322 3.56 3.79 -12.36
N SER A 323 3.36 5.01 -12.87
CA SER A 323 2.04 5.52 -13.21
C SER A 323 1.39 4.71 -14.33
N GLU A 324 2.14 4.20 -15.30
CA GLU A 324 1.59 3.31 -16.34
C GLU A 324 1.01 2.02 -15.74
N ALA A 325 1.75 1.40 -14.81
CA ALA A 325 1.29 0.19 -14.11
C ALA A 325 0.02 0.47 -13.27
N ALA A 326 0.01 1.59 -12.55
CA ALA A 326 -1.13 2.03 -11.75
C ALA A 326 -2.35 2.39 -12.60
N ALA A 327 -2.18 3.14 -13.69
CA ALA A 327 -3.26 3.51 -14.60
C ALA A 327 -3.87 2.26 -15.28
N PHE A 328 -3.04 1.31 -15.69
CA PHE A 328 -3.54 0.03 -16.23
C PHE A 328 -4.37 -0.73 -15.20
N LEU A 329 -3.89 -0.82 -13.95
CA LEU A 329 -4.61 -1.45 -12.84
C LEU A 329 -5.98 -0.77 -12.61
N LEU A 330 -6.04 0.57 -12.66
CA LEU A 330 -7.27 1.34 -12.53
C LEU A 330 -8.23 1.10 -13.70
N LEU A 331 -7.75 1.16 -14.95
CA LEU A 331 -8.57 0.91 -16.15
C LEU A 331 -9.17 -0.50 -16.15
N ARG A 332 -8.37 -1.50 -15.76
CA ARG A 332 -8.82 -2.90 -15.60
C ARG A 332 -9.94 -3.04 -14.58
N ASN A 333 -9.97 -2.17 -13.57
CA ASN A 333 -11.00 -2.12 -12.53
C ASN A 333 -12.09 -1.07 -12.80
N LYS A 334 -12.30 -0.71 -14.08
CA LYS A 334 -13.36 0.20 -14.58
C LYS A 334 -13.23 1.67 -14.15
N PHE A 335 -12.07 2.11 -13.67
CA PHE A 335 -11.82 3.54 -13.45
C PHE A 335 -11.49 4.25 -14.77
N LYS A 336 -11.69 5.57 -14.81
CA LYS A 336 -11.10 6.44 -15.84
C LYS A 336 -9.74 6.91 -15.30
N ALA A 337 -8.65 6.50 -15.95
CA ALA A 337 -7.31 6.86 -15.51
C ALA A 337 -6.54 7.61 -16.62
N LEU A 338 -5.81 8.65 -16.22
CA LEU A 338 -4.88 9.42 -17.05
C LEU A 338 -3.51 9.42 -16.36
N ILE A 339 -2.45 9.57 -17.14
CA ILE A 339 -1.07 9.55 -16.65
C ILE A 339 -0.46 10.93 -16.83
N LEU A 340 0.09 11.51 -15.76
CA LEU A 340 0.89 12.73 -15.90
C LEU A 340 2.21 12.40 -16.58
N GLU A 341 2.43 12.95 -17.78
CA GLU A 341 3.57 12.62 -18.62
C GLU A 341 4.89 13.01 -17.94
N GLY A 342 5.84 12.07 -17.88
CA GLY A 342 7.16 12.28 -17.25
C GLY A 342 7.14 12.38 -15.72
N GLY A 343 5.97 12.28 -15.08
CA GLY A 343 5.83 12.28 -13.62
C GLY A 343 6.36 13.56 -12.96
N MET A 344 6.72 13.44 -11.68
CA MET A 344 7.28 14.54 -10.88
C MET A 344 8.59 15.12 -11.43
N GLN A 345 9.31 14.38 -12.28
CA GLN A 345 10.55 14.88 -12.90
C GLN A 345 10.29 16.00 -13.92
N LYS A 346 9.18 15.98 -14.65
CA LYS A 346 8.79 17.03 -15.61
C LYS A 346 8.06 18.21 -14.96
N VAL A 347 7.62 18.09 -13.70
CA VAL A 347 6.97 19.19 -12.97
C VAL A 347 8.04 20.21 -12.55
N SER A 348 7.83 21.48 -12.89
CA SER A 348 8.73 22.58 -12.51
C SER A 348 8.89 22.66 -10.98
N PRO A 349 10.11 22.94 -10.47
CA PRO A 349 10.38 22.95 -9.03
C PRO A 349 9.56 23.98 -8.24
N GLU A 350 9.13 25.08 -8.86
CA GLU A 350 8.25 26.10 -8.25
C GLU A 350 6.85 25.58 -7.89
N LEU A 351 6.40 24.51 -8.55
CA LEU A 351 5.10 23.86 -8.35
C LEU A 351 5.20 22.61 -7.44
N LYS A 352 6.41 22.29 -6.96
CA LYS A 352 6.63 21.22 -5.98
C LYS A 352 6.59 21.86 -4.60
N LYS A 353 5.53 21.62 -3.82
CA LYS A 353 5.64 21.88 -2.39
C LYS A 353 6.62 20.89 -1.79
N THR A 354 7.66 21.42 -1.15
CA THR A 354 8.30 20.74 -0.03
C THR A 354 7.26 20.70 1.10
N ALA A 355 7.17 19.61 1.87
CA ALA A 355 6.46 19.69 3.15
C ALA A 355 6.90 20.96 3.87
N ALA A 356 5.94 21.71 4.45
CA ALA A 356 6.19 22.98 5.08
C ALA A 356 7.48 22.93 5.93
N LEU A 357 8.54 23.59 5.46
CA LEU A 357 9.53 24.10 6.37
C LEU A 357 8.83 25.24 7.09
N PHE A 358 8.70 25.15 8.40
CA PHE A 358 8.48 26.36 9.20
C PHE A 358 9.66 27.29 8.92
N THR A 359 9.48 28.30 8.08
CA THR A 359 10.31 29.49 8.08
C THR A 359 9.68 30.48 9.05
N ILE A 360 10.37 30.73 10.16
CA ILE A 360 10.17 31.93 10.96
C ILE A 360 10.59 33.10 10.05
N ASP A 361 9.71 34.10 9.96
CA ASP A 361 9.99 35.37 9.28
C ASP A 361 11.03 36.16 10.09
N ASP A 362 12.30 36.06 9.68
CA ASP A 362 13.40 36.85 10.26
C ASP A 362 13.66 38.17 9.47
N GLY A 363 12.71 38.64 8.65
CA GLY A 363 12.67 40.04 8.23
C GLY A 363 13.85 40.60 7.43
N PHE A 364 14.57 39.80 6.62
CA PHE A 364 15.58 40.31 5.69
C PHE A 364 15.39 39.78 4.26
N GLU A 365 15.05 40.68 3.33
CA GLU A 365 15.18 40.45 1.89
C GLU A 365 16.65 40.20 1.53
N THR A 366 16.99 38.96 1.14
CA THR A 366 18.26 38.68 0.44
C THR A 366 18.00 37.81 -0.79
N THR A 367 17.98 38.45 -1.95
CA THR A 367 18.02 37.79 -3.26
C THR A 367 19.36 37.06 -3.45
N PHE A 368 19.35 35.74 -3.59
CA PHE A 368 20.47 35.01 -4.20
C PHE A 368 20.16 34.78 -5.69
N ARG A 369 20.65 35.69 -6.54
CA ARG A 369 20.91 35.40 -7.95
C ARG A 369 22.02 34.36 -8.01
N ASN A 370 21.76 33.23 -8.66
CA ASN A 370 22.83 32.41 -9.22
C ASN A 370 23.59 33.28 -10.21
N SER A 371 24.84 33.61 -9.88
CA SER A 371 25.78 34.21 -10.80
C SER A 371 26.17 33.20 -11.86
N GLU A 372 25.49 33.24 -13.00
CA GLU A 372 26.19 33.23 -14.27
C GLU A 372 26.05 34.63 -14.90
N SER A 373 27.21 35.19 -15.24
CA SER A 373 27.46 36.41 -16.03
C SER A 373 27.26 37.79 -15.39
N SER A 374 28.30 38.60 -15.59
CA SER A 374 28.55 40.00 -15.24
C SER A 374 27.38 40.95 -15.53
N GLU A 375 27.21 41.97 -14.67
CA GLU A 375 27.48 43.39 -15.00
C GLU A 375 27.05 44.32 -13.83
N THR A 376 27.84 45.38 -13.68
CA THR A 376 27.78 46.50 -12.73
C THR A 376 26.46 47.29 -12.73
N ILE A 377 26.13 47.96 -11.61
CA ILE A 377 25.87 49.42 -11.48
C ILE A 377 25.28 49.77 -10.07
N SER A 378 25.60 50.99 -9.63
CA SER A 378 25.63 51.63 -8.31
C SER A 378 24.36 52.32 -7.76
N ASP A 379 24.33 52.47 -6.42
CA ASP A 379 23.84 53.58 -5.54
C ASP A 379 22.40 54.15 -5.63
N ARG A 380 21.66 54.18 -4.48
CA ARG A 380 21.39 55.39 -3.64
C ARG A 380 20.35 55.20 -2.51
N GLU A 381 20.51 56.05 -1.50
CA GLU A 381 19.96 56.13 -0.13
C GLU A 381 18.47 56.49 0.06
N GLY A 382 17.92 56.21 1.26
CA GLY A 382 16.80 56.95 1.86
C GLY A 382 16.11 56.28 3.07
N THR A 383 16.33 56.79 4.29
CA THR A 383 15.56 56.53 5.54
C THR A 383 14.32 57.47 5.63
N PRO A 384 13.27 57.21 6.47
CA PRO A 384 13.33 57.50 7.91
C PRO A 384 12.47 56.66 8.90
N THR A 385 13.06 56.51 10.10
CA THR A 385 12.59 56.46 11.51
C THR A 385 11.10 56.29 11.92
N ALA A 386 10.85 55.37 12.86
CA ALA A 386 9.85 55.51 13.94
C ALA A 386 10.23 54.70 15.20
N THR A 387 10.10 55.32 16.38
CA THR A 387 10.44 54.82 17.72
C THR A 387 9.25 54.11 18.39
N HIS A 388 9.45 52.93 18.98
CA HIS A 388 8.49 52.29 19.91
C HIS A 388 9.15 51.94 21.26
N LYS A 389 8.45 52.26 22.35
CA LYS A 389 8.80 51.92 23.73
C LYS A 389 8.54 50.42 23.98
N THR A 390 9.48 49.71 24.60
CA THR A 390 9.42 48.28 24.92
C THR A 390 8.66 48.02 26.22
N ASN A 391 7.80 47.01 26.22
CA ASN A 391 6.97 46.58 27.35
C ASN A 391 7.72 45.50 28.17
N PRO A 392 7.44 45.33 29.47
CA PRO A 392 8.13 44.33 30.33
C PRO A 392 7.94 42.88 29.89
N ASP A 393 6.85 42.59 29.16
CA ASP A 393 6.55 41.25 28.63
C ASP A 393 7.45 40.87 27.44
N ASP A 394 8.02 41.86 26.74
CA ASP A 394 8.91 41.65 25.59
C ASP A 394 10.28 41.12 26.02
N GLU A 395 10.76 41.52 27.21
CA GLU A 395 12.06 41.12 27.75
C GLU A 395 12.05 39.65 28.20
N ALA A 396 10.94 39.19 28.80
CA ALA A 396 10.73 37.79 29.14
C ALA A 396 10.58 36.88 27.90
N LEU A 397 9.95 37.40 26.84
CA LEU A 397 9.83 36.71 25.55
C LEU A 397 11.19 36.59 24.84
N LEU A 398 12.01 37.64 24.88
CA LEU A 398 13.37 37.62 24.34
C LEU A 398 14.26 36.61 25.07
N GLU A 399 14.17 36.53 26.39
CA GLU A 399 14.92 35.54 27.18
C GLU A 399 14.46 34.10 26.87
N GLN A 400 13.16 33.90 26.65
CA GLN A 400 12.61 32.61 26.22
C GLN A 400 13.11 32.21 24.81
N ILE A 401 13.19 33.16 23.88
CA ILE A 401 13.68 32.94 22.52
C ILE A 401 15.18 32.58 22.53
N GLU A 402 16.00 33.26 23.34
CA GLU A 402 17.41 32.91 23.47
C GLU A 402 17.61 31.50 24.04
N ARG A 403 16.83 31.11 25.05
CA ARG A 403 16.85 29.74 25.59
C ARG A 403 16.47 28.70 24.53
N LEU A 404 15.43 28.96 23.74
CA LEU A 404 15.00 28.06 22.67
C LEU A 404 16.03 27.97 21.54
N LYS A 405 16.71 29.07 21.20
CA LYS A 405 17.81 29.07 20.22
C LYS A 405 18.99 28.22 20.71
N ALA A 406 19.41 28.41 21.95
CA ALA A 406 20.47 27.61 22.55
C ALA A 406 20.10 26.12 22.62
N GLN A 407 18.84 25.80 22.90
CA GLN A 407 18.35 24.41 22.91
C GLN A 407 18.32 23.79 21.51
N ASN A 408 17.93 24.56 20.48
CA ASN A 408 17.95 24.10 19.09
C ASN A 408 19.37 23.88 18.57
N GLU A 409 20.32 24.72 18.95
CA GLU A 409 21.73 24.55 18.60
C GLU A 409 22.29 23.27 19.25
N ALA A 410 22.01 23.04 20.54
CA ALA A 410 22.38 21.80 21.22
C ALA A 410 21.74 20.55 20.59
N LEU A 411 20.49 20.63 20.13
CA LEU A 411 19.82 19.54 19.42
C LEU A 411 20.41 19.29 18.04
N SER A 412 20.84 20.33 17.34
CA SER A 412 21.54 20.22 16.05
C SER A 412 22.86 19.47 16.21
N ASP A 413 23.63 19.80 17.24
CA ASP A 413 24.90 19.12 17.55
C ASP A 413 24.69 17.64 17.88
N ILE A 414 23.68 17.32 18.69
CA ILE A 414 23.31 15.93 19.01
C ILE A 414 22.90 15.16 17.75
N ASN A 415 22.15 15.78 16.84
CA ASN A 415 21.75 15.14 15.58
C ASN A 415 22.94 14.87 14.67
N GLN A 416 23.94 15.77 14.63
CA GLN A 416 25.18 15.53 13.91
C GLN A 416 25.97 14.37 14.52
N GLU A 417 26.10 14.32 15.86
CA GLU A 417 26.77 13.22 16.56
C GLU A 417 26.08 11.87 16.31
N LEU A 418 24.74 11.83 16.38
CA LEU A 418 23.95 10.63 16.09
C LEU A 418 24.12 10.17 14.65
N THR A 419 24.18 11.11 13.70
CA THR A 419 24.38 10.79 12.28
C THR A 419 25.75 10.17 12.04
N GLU A 420 26.79 10.70 12.66
CA GLU A 420 28.14 10.10 12.60
C GLU A 420 28.16 8.71 13.24
N ARG A 421 27.49 8.53 14.37
CA ARG A 421 27.40 7.23 15.05
C ARG A 421 26.65 6.19 14.22
N CYS A 422 25.59 6.59 13.53
CA CYS A 422 24.90 5.72 12.57
C CYS A 422 25.82 5.26 11.44
N LYS A 423 26.61 6.18 10.85
CA LYS A 423 27.61 5.83 9.81
C LYS A 423 28.66 4.85 10.34
N GLN A 424 29.15 5.04 11.56
CA GLN A 424 30.11 4.12 12.19
C GLN A 424 29.51 2.72 12.42
N LEU A 425 28.26 2.65 12.88
CA LEU A 425 27.55 1.38 13.08
C LEU A 425 27.28 0.65 11.77
N GLU A 426 26.97 1.36 10.68
CA GLU A 426 26.82 0.78 9.34
C GLU A 426 28.13 0.18 8.85
N ALA A 427 29.25 0.89 9.00
CA ALA A 427 30.58 0.37 8.65
C ALA A 427 30.93 -0.88 9.48
N ALA A 428 30.67 -0.86 10.80
CA ALA A 428 30.91 -2.01 11.68
C ALA A 428 30.04 -3.23 11.30
N LYS A 429 28.78 -2.99 10.90
CA LYS A 429 27.87 -4.03 10.40
C LYS A 429 28.40 -4.67 9.12
N GLU A 430 28.88 -3.88 8.17
CA GLU A 430 29.47 -4.41 6.93
C GLU A 430 30.69 -5.29 7.21
N ASP A 431 31.55 -4.88 8.13
CA ASP A 431 32.72 -5.66 8.52
C ASP A 431 32.35 -6.94 9.28
N ALA A 432 31.35 -6.91 10.14
CA ALA A 432 30.81 -8.10 10.78
C ALA A 432 30.24 -9.10 9.76
N ILE A 433 29.55 -8.61 8.72
CA ILE A 433 29.05 -9.45 7.62
C ILE A 433 30.21 -10.09 6.83
N LYS A 434 31.29 -9.35 6.57
CA LYS A 434 32.49 -9.90 5.92
C LYS A 434 33.12 -11.01 6.77
N GLN A 435 33.28 -10.78 8.07
CA GLN A 435 33.83 -11.79 8.99
C GLN A 435 32.95 -13.04 9.04
N TYR A 436 31.63 -12.87 9.13
CA TYR A 436 30.68 -13.98 9.09
C TYR A 436 30.81 -14.82 7.81
N ARG A 437 30.93 -14.19 6.63
CA ARG A 437 31.14 -14.91 5.37
C ARG A 437 32.42 -15.74 5.36
N ILE A 438 33.49 -15.23 5.96
CA ILE A 438 34.77 -15.95 6.06
C ILE A 438 34.60 -17.16 6.99
N LEU A 439 34.01 -16.95 8.17
CA LEU A 439 33.79 -18.02 9.16
C LEU A 439 32.88 -19.11 8.59
N PHE A 440 31.81 -18.72 7.90
CA PHE A 440 30.89 -19.64 7.25
C PHE A 440 31.61 -20.55 6.25
N LYS A 441 32.46 -19.98 5.37
CA LYS A 441 33.29 -20.77 4.43
C LYS A 441 34.26 -21.71 5.14
N GLN A 442 34.82 -21.31 6.27
CA GLN A 442 35.69 -22.19 7.07
C GLN A 442 34.90 -23.35 7.69
N THR A 443 33.69 -23.10 8.20
CA THR A 443 32.83 -24.13 8.77
C THR A 443 32.35 -25.15 7.73
N GLU A 444 32.05 -24.71 6.50
CA GLU A 444 31.73 -25.60 5.38
C GLU A 444 32.90 -26.53 5.06
N LYS A 445 34.12 -25.99 4.94
CA LYS A 445 35.34 -26.81 4.72
C LYS A 445 35.57 -27.80 5.86
N LEU A 446 35.37 -27.40 7.11
CA LEU A 446 35.49 -28.29 8.28
C LEU A 446 34.44 -29.40 8.26
N LYS A 447 33.19 -29.10 7.87
CA LYS A 447 32.13 -30.11 7.68
C LYS A 447 32.51 -31.11 6.60
N GLU A 448 33.01 -30.66 5.46
CA GLU A 448 33.47 -31.55 4.38
C GLU A 448 34.59 -32.50 4.84
N VAL A 449 35.53 -31.99 5.65
CA VAL A 449 36.61 -32.81 6.23
C VAL A 449 36.06 -33.81 7.24
N LEU A 450 35.13 -33.40 8.11
CA LEU A 450 34.47 -34.28 9.08
C LEU A 450 33.68 -35.40 8.39
N ASP A 451 32.94 -35.09 7.33
CA ASP A 451 32.17 -36.06 6.56
C ASP A 451 33.06 -37.04 5.79
N LYS A 452 34.26 -36.62 5.37
CA LYS A 452 35.27 -37.53 4.82
C LYS A 452 35.83 -38.47 5.88
N LEU A 453 36.09 -37.98 7.09
CA LEU A 453 36.59 -38.78 8.21
C LEU A 453 35.55 -39.77 8.76
N LYS A 454 34.26 -39.46 8.70
CA LYS A 454 33.17 -40.38 9.09
C LYS A 454 32.92 -41.53 8.09
N LYS A 455 33.49 -41.43 6.87
CA LYS A 455 33.35 -42.42 5.80
C LYS A 455 34.56 -43.37 5.68
N GLN A 456 35.61 -43.15 6.47
CA GLN A 456 36.70 -44.09 6.73
C GLN A 456 36.43 -44.84 8.03
#